data_AF-A0AAJ7WAZ8-F1
#
_entry.id   AF-A0AAJ7WAZ8-F1
#
_cell.length_a   1.000
_cell.length_b   1.000
_cell.length_c   1.000
_cell.angle_alpha   90.00
_cell.angle_beta   90.00
_cell.angle_gamma   90.00
#
_symmetry.space_group_name_H-M   'P 1'
#
loop_
_entity.id
_entity.type
_entity.pdbx_description
1 polymer ?
#
loop_
_entity_poly.entity_id
_entity_poly.type
_entity_poly.pdbx_seq_one_letter_code
_entity_poly.pdbx_strand_id
1 'polypeptide(L)'
;MALDANEKSYILDARNNYEDDKKEESGKFNSLPLASFNFINSIIGSGVIGIPYALHQAGFGLGIMLLILVAALTDYSLILMVRSGNICGEMSYQGLMRASFGRTGFYILTTLQFIYPFIGKYL
;
A
#
# COMPACT_ATOMS: atom_id res chain seq x y z
N MET A 1 0.64 -35.76 -40.07
CA MET A 1 0.99 -34.89 -38.93
C MET A 1 1.12 -33.47 -39.44
N ALA A 2 -0.01 -32.83 -39.78
CA ALA A 2 -0.04 -31.44 -40.21
C ALA A 2 -1.26 -30.82 -39.51
N LEU A 3 -1.02 -30.15 -38.39
CA LEU A 3 -2.02 -29.32 -37.74
C LEU A 3 -2.14 -28.06 -38.62
N ASP A 4 -3.36 -27.78 -39.06
CA ASP A 4 -3.72 -26.81 -40.09
C ASP A 4 -3.24 -25.38 -39.75
N ALA A 5 -2.57 -24.73 -40.71
CA ALA A 5 -1.94 -23.42 -40.55
C ALA A 5 -2.94 -22.29 -40.26
N ASN A 6 -4.21 -22.49 -40.62
CA ASN A 6 -5.28 -21.53 -40.44
C ASN A 6 -5.77 -21.54 -38.99
N GLU A 7 -5.93 -22.70 -38.34
CA GLU A 7 -6.20 -22.78 -36.88
C GLU A 7 -5.11 -22.04 -36.07
N LYS A 8 -3.83 -22.24 -36.43
CA LYS A 8 -2.70 -21.61 -35.74
C LYS A 8 -2.70 -20.07 -35.84
N SER A 9 -3.25 -19.49 -36.91
CA SER A 9 -3.37 -18.04 -37.08
C SER A 9 -4.41 -17.47 -36.12
N TYR A 10 -5.59 -18.10 -36.00
CA TYR A 10 -6.63 -17.66 -35.06
C TYR A 10 -6.16 -17.68 -33.61
N ILE A 11 -5.38 -18.69 -33.22
CA ILE A 11 -4.88 -18.78 -31.83
C ILE A 11 -3.78 -17.73 -31.58
N LEU A 12 -3.00 -17.36 -32.61
CA LEU A 12 -2.02 -16.28 -32.54
C LEU A 12 -2.71 -14.91 -32.42
N ASP A 13 -3.74 -14.66 -33.22
CA ASP A 13 -4.48 -13.39 -33.21
C ASP A 13 -5.29 -13.22 -31.92
N ALA A 14 -5.93 -14.30 -31.43
CA ALA A 14 -6.61 -14.30 -30.13
C ALA A 14 -5.61 -14.10 -28.97
N ARG A 15 -4.40 -14.67 -29.06
CA ARG A 15 -3.35 -14.42 -28.06
C ARG A 15 -2.82 -13.00 -28.12
N ASN A 16 -2.57 -12.46 -29.31
CA ASN A 16 -2.11 -11.08 -29.48
C ASN A 16 -3.15 -10.08 -28.98
N ASN A 17 -4.44 -10.29 -29.28
CA ASN A 17 -5.53 -9.44 -28.80
C ASN A 17 -5.70 -9.55 -27.28
N TYR A 18 -5.56 -10.75 -26.70
CA TYR A 18 -5.60 -10.94 -25.25
C TYR A 18 -4.40 -10.29 -24.52
N GLU A 19 -3.20 -10.29 -25.12
CA GLU A 19 -2.04 -9.59 -24.58
C GLU A 19 -2.14 -8.06 -24.74
N ASP A 20 -2.83 -7.56 -25.76
CA ASP A 20 -3.09 -6.14 -25.99
C ASP A 20 -4.11 -5.59 -24.98
N ASP A 21 -5.25 -6.26 -24.80
CA ASP A 21 -6.24 -5.94 -23.76
C ASP A 21 -5.61 -5.93 -22.35
N LYS A 22 -4.73 -6.90 -22.06
CA LYS A 22 -4.04 -6.96 -20.78
C LYS A 22 -3.01 -5.84 -20.60
N LYS A 23 -2.35 -5.39 -21.67
CA LYS A 23 -1.46 -4.22 -21.64
C LYS A 23 -2.24 -2.92 -21.48
N GLU A 24 -3.41 -2.81 -22.10
CA GLU A 24 -4.29 -1.64 -21.96
C GLU A 24 -4.91 -1.55 -20.56
N GLU A 25 -5.33 -2.69 -19.98
CA GLU A 25 -5.84 -2.78 -18.62
C GLU A 25 -4.71 -2.50 -17.59
N SER A 26 -3.52 -3.06 -17.79
CA SER A 26 -2.34 -2.75 -16.96
C SER A 26 -1.94 -1.26 -17.08
N GLY A 27 -2.08 -0.66 -18.26
CA GLY A 27 -1.89 0.78 -18.49
C GLY A 27 -2.91 1.65 -17.73
N LYS A 28 -4.16 1.20 -17.59
CA LYS A 28 -5.19 1.85 -16.76
C LYS A 28 -4.96 1.66 -15.26
N PHE A 29 -4.48 0.49 -14.82
CA PHE A 29 -4.09 0.22 -13.44
C PHE A 29 -2.83 0.99 -12.99
N ASN A 30 -1.98 1.41 -13.93
CA ASN A 30 -0.81 2.26 -13.66
C ASN A 30 -1.15 3.75 -13.53
N SER A 31 -2.43 4.11 -13.54
CA SER A 31 -2.83 5.50 -13.34
C SER A 31 -2.70 5.84 -11.85
N LEU A 32 -1.76 6.75 -11.54
CA LEU A 32 -1.62 7.42 -10.24
C LEU A 32 -2.98 7.75 -9.58
N PRO A 33 -4.01 8.24 -10.29
CA PRO A 33 -5.33 8.43 -9.69
C PRO A 33 -5.98 7.14 -9.16
N LEU A 34 -5.98 6.01 -9.88
CA LEU A 34 -6.58 4.75 -9.39
C LEU A 34 -5.89 4.26 -8.11
N ALA A 35 -4.56 4.30 -8.09
CA ALA A 35 -3.77 3.93 -6.92
C ALA A 35 -4.05 4.86 -5.73
N SER A 36 -4.18 6.16 -5.99
CA SER A 36 -4.51 7.17 -4.98
C SER A 36 -5.92 6.94 -4.42
N PHE A 37 -6.91 6.64 -5.25
CA PHE A 37 -8.27 6.34 -4.80
C PHE A 37 -8.32 5.07 -3.94
N ASN A 38 -7.58 4.02 -4.30
CA ASN A 38 -7.49 2.81 -3.49
C ASN A 38 -6.85 3.09 -2.11
N PHE A 39 -5.80 3.91 -2.08
CA PHE A 39 -5.15 4.34 -0.84
C PHE A 39 -6.09 5.16 0.05
N ILE A 40 -6.82 6.12 -0.52
CA ILE A 40 -7.80 6.94 0.20
C ILE A 40 -8.92 6.06 0.80
N ASN A 41 -9.46 5.11 0.02
CA ASN A 41 -10.48 4.19 0.50
C ASN A 41 -9.99 3.34 1.70
N SER A 42 -8.73 2.92 1.68
CA SER A 42 -8.12 2.18 2.79
C SER A 42 -7.94 3.03 4.06
N ILE A 43 -7.51 4.29 3.92
CA ILE A 43 -7.39 5.24 5.04
C ILE A 43 -8.76 5.54 5.64
N ILE A 44 -9.74 5.86 4.80
CA ILE A 44 -11.10 6.15 5.27
C ILE A 44 -11.69 4.94 5.99
N GLY A 45 -11.52 3.73 5.43
CA GLY A 45 -12.07 2.50 6.02
C GLY A 45 -11.60 2.22 7.45
N SER A 46 -10.32 2.49 7.76
CA SER A 46 -9.78 2.33 9.11
C SER A 46 -9.99 3.57 10.00
N GLY A 47 -9.98 4.76 9.43
CA GLY A 47 -10.06 6.04 10.15
C GLY A 47 -11.48 6.52 10.48
N VAL A 48 -12.51 6.06 9.76
CA VAL A 48 -13.88 6.59 9.89
C VAL A 48 -14.47 6.41 11.29
N ILE A 49 -14.11 5.34 12.00
CA ILE A 49 -14.55 5.08 13.38
C ILE A 49 -13.56 5.68 14.40
N GLY A 50 -12.26 5.65 14.09
CA GLY A 50 -11.21 6.09 15.02
C GLY A 50 -11.12 7.61 15.20
N ILE A 51 -11.29 8.39 14.12
CA ILE A 51 -11.20 9.85 14.15
C ILE A 51 -12.27 10.49 15.05
N PRO A 52 -13.59 10.16 14.93
CA PRO A 52 -14.60 10.74 15.81
C PRO A 52 -14.43 10.30 17.27
N TYR A 53 -13.99 9.07 17.51
CA TYR A 53 -13.69 8.58 18.85
C TYR A 53 -12.51 9.33 19.49
N ALA A 54 -11.41 9.51 18.76
CA ALA A 54 -10.26 10.28 19.22
C ALA A 54 -10.62 11.74 19.50
N LEU A 55 -11.45 12.36 18.66
CA LEU A 55 -11.93 13.73 18.87
C LEU A 55 -12.86 13.84 20.10
N HIS A 56 -13.71 12.84 20.33
CA HIS A 56 -14.58 12.78 21.50
C HIS A 56 -13.80 12.60 22.81
N GLN A 57 -12.75 11.76 22.81
CA GLN A 57 -11.94 11.52 24.00
C GLN A 57 -10.96 12.66 24.32
N ALA A 58 -10.37 13.31 23.31
CA ALA A 58 -9.41 14.40 23.52
C ALA A 58 -10.08 15.76 23.82
N GLY A 59 -11.37 15.91 23.48
CA GLY A 59 -12.08 17.19 23.50
C GLY A 59 -11.81 18.01 22.23
N PHE A 60 -12.75 18.89 21.85
CA PHE A 60 -12.78 19.51 20.52
C PHE A 60 -11.50 20.28 20.14
N GLY A 61 -10.99 21.13 21.04
CA GLY A 61 -9.79 21.95 20.78
C GLY A 61 -8.50 21.14 20.71
N LEU A 62 -8.27 20.26 21.69
CA LEU A 62 -7.09 19.38 21.72
C LEU A 62 -7.13 18.34 20.58
N GLY A 63 -8.30 17.78 20.27
CA GLY A 63 -8.44 16.81 19.19
C GLY A 63 -8.12 17.39 17.82
N ILE A 64 -8.50 18.64 17.52
CA ILE A 64 -8.08 19.32 16.28
C ILE A 64 -6.57 19.57 16.27
N MET A 65 -5.99 20.01 17.39
CA MET A 65 -4.54 20.23 17.49
C MET A 65 -3.75 18.92 17.26
N LEU A 66 -4.20 17.80 17.86
CA LEU A 66 -3.64 16.48 17.63
C LEU A 66 -3.82 16.02 16.18
N LEU A 67 -4.98 16.26 15.55
CA LEU A 67 -5.20 15.93 14.15
C LEU A 67 -4.22 16.64 13.22
N ILE A 68 -3.95 17.94 13.46
CA ILE A 68 -2.96 18.71 12.68
C ILE A 68 -1.55 18.14 12.90
N LEU A 69 -1.21 17.79 14.14
CA LEU A 69 0.09 17.19 14.47
C LEU A 69 0.26 15.83 13.76
N VAL A 70 -0.75 14.95 13.83
CA VAL A 70 -0.73 13.65 13.17
C VAL A 70 -0.71 13.79 11.65
N ALA A 71 -1.43 14.77 11.08
CA ALA A 71 -1.36 15.07 9.65
C ALA A 71 0.06 15.44 9.23
N ALA A 72 0.70 16.37 9.94
CA ALA A 72 2.11 16.72 9.69
C ALA A 72 3.04 15.50 9.79
N LEU A 73 2.91 14.68 10.84
CA LEU A 73 3.69 13.44 10.98
C LEU A 73 3.45 12.45 9.85
N THR A 74 2.21 12.35 9.36
CA THR A 74 1.84 11.47 8.25
C THR A 74 2.48 11.94 6.95
N ASP A 75 2.45 13.24 6.66
CA ASP A 75 3.13 13.83 5.51
C ASP A 75 4.65 13.59 5.55
N TYR A 76 5.30 13.80 6.71
CA TYR A 76 6.71 13.48 6.88
C TYR A 76 7.01 11.99 6.68
N SER A 77 6.16 11.12 7.20
CA SER A 77 6.29 9.66 7.07
C SER A 77 6.16 9.22 5.61
N LEU A 78 5.22 9.81 4.86
CA LEU A 78 5.02 9.52 3.45
C LEU A 78 6.28 9.89 2.63
N ILE A 79 6.87 11.07 2.87
CA ILE A 79 8.11 11.51 2.22
C ILE A 79 9.25 10.54 2.52
N LEU A 80 9.39 10.12 3.80
CA LEU A 80 10.41 9.16 4.20
C LEU A 80 10.20 7.79 3.53
N MET A 81 8.96 7.33 3.44
CA MET A 81 8.59 6.08 2.81
C MET A 81 8.90 6.09 1.30
N VAL A 82 8.56 7.17 0.60
CA VAL A 82 8.86 7.33 -0.84
C VAL A 82 10.37 7.35 -1.09
N ARG A 83 11.13 8.13 -0.29
CA ARG A 83 12.59 8.17 -0.41
C ARG A 83 13.24 6.82 -0.11
N SER A 84 12.79 6.14 0.94
CA SER A 84 13.30 4.82 1.31
C SER A 84 12.94 3.76 0.27
N GLY A 85 11.73 3.80 -0.29
CA GLY A 85 11.27 2.88 -1.34
C GLY A 85 12.09 3.05 -2.63
N ASN A 86 12.43 4.28 -2.99
CA ASN A 86 13.26 4.58 -4.15
C ASN A 86 14.71 4.08 -4.00
N ILE A 87 15.23 3.96 -2.77
CA ILE A 87 16.59 3.46 -2.49
C ILE A 87 16.62 1.93 -2.42
N CYS A 88 15.57 1.30 -1.88
CA CYS A 88 15.53 -0.15 -1.67
C CYS A 88 15.25 -0.96 -2.94
N GLY A 89 14.41 -0.46 -3.86
CA GLY A 89 13.87 -1.26 -4.96
C GLY A 89 12.97 -2.44 -4.52
N GLU A 90 12.87 -2.69 -3.22
CA GLU A 90 12.10 -3.73 -2.55
C GLU A 90 10.84 -3.10 -1.94
N MET A 91 9.66 -3.60 -2.34
CA MET A 91 8.34 -3.11 -1.88
C MET A 91 7.95 -3.65 -0.50
N SER A 92 8.80 -4.47 0.13
CA SER A 92 8.53 -5.05 1.45
C SER A 92 8.90 -4.09 2.57
N TYR A 93 7.98 -3.92 3.52
CA TYR A 93 8.18 -3.10 4.72
C TYR A 93 9.40 -3.54 5.55
N GLN A 94 9.72 -4.84 5.51
CA GLN A 94 10.92 -5.41 6.12
C GLN A 94 12.21 -4.98 5.41
N GLY A 95 12.18 -4.88 4.08
CA GLY A 95 13.29 -4.38 3.26
C GLY A 95 13.50 -2.88 3.46
N LEU A 96 12.41 -2.12 3.54
CA LEU A 96 12.41 -0.68 3.83
C LEU A 96 13.08 -0.37 5.17
N MET A 97 12.70 -1.10 6.22
CA MET A 97 13.25 -0.92 7.57
C MET A 97 14.70 -1.38 7.66
N ARG A 98 15.10 -2.38 6.87
CA ARG A 98 16.50 -2.80 6.76
C ARG A 98 17.38 -1.72 6.13
N ALA A 99 16.89 -0.99 5.15
CA ALA A 99 17.68 0.08 4.52
C ALA A 99 17.67 1.38 5.32
N SER A 100 16.55 1.71 5.99
CA SER A 100 16.44 2.94 6.79
C SER A 100 17.13 2.82 8.17
N PHE A 101 17.08 1.64 8.82
CA PHE A 101 17.61 1.42 10.17
C PHE A 101 18.64 0.27 10.27
N GLY A 102 19.03 -0.36 9.16
CA GLY A 102 19.95 -1.51 9.17
C GLY A 102 19.29 -2.82 9.65
N ARG A 103 20.12 -3.83 9.96
CA ARG A 103 19.66 -5.15 10.46
C ARG A 103 18.82 -5.05 11.74
N THR A 104 19.06 -4.04 12.56
CA THR A 104 18.36 -3.82 13.85
C THR A 104 16.88 -3.51 13.64
N GLY A 105 16.52 -2.75 12.60
CA GLY A 105 15.12 -2.41 12.29
C GLY A 105 14.27 -3.63 11.95
N PHE A 106 14.83 -4.60 11.22
CA PHE A 106 14.14 -5.83 10.82
C PHE A 106 13.73 -6.71 12.02
N TYR A 107 14.62 -6.89 12.99
CA TYR A 107 14.37 -7.72 14.17
C TYR A 107 13.28 -7.11 15.06
N ILE A 108 13.38 -5.80 15.34
CA ILE A 108 12.39 -5.08 16.16
C ILE A 108 11.00 -5.21 15.54
N LEU A 109 10.90 -5.02 14.22
CA LEU A 109 9.61 -5.07 13.52
C LEU A 109 8.97 -6.45 13.53
N THR A 110 9.77 -7.48 13.28
CA THR A 110 9.31 -8.87 13.30
C THR A 110 8.79 -9.25 14.69
N THR A 111 9.48 -8.81 15.75
CA THR A 111 9.01 -9.01 17.14
C THR A 111 7.74 -8.22 17.43
N LEU A 112 7.61 -6.98 16.94
CA LEU A 112 6.43 -6.15 17.14
C LEU A 112 5.19 -6.74 16.45
N GLN A 113 5.35 -7.24 15.22
CA GLN A 113 4.28 -7.86 14.44
C GLN A 113 3.82 -9.18 15.05
N PHE A 114 4.71 -9.90 15.72
CA PHE A 114 4.35 -11.08 16.50
C PHE A 114 3.53 -10.70 17.75
N ILE A 115 3.83 -9.58 18.40
CA ILE A 115 3.16 -9.11 19.63
C ILE A 115 1.77 -8.49 19.38
N TYR A 116 1.60 -7.77 18.27
CA TYR A 116 0.34 -7.08 17.91
C TYR A 116 -0.93 -7.95 18.01
N PRO A 117 -0.99 -9.19 17.48
CA PRO A 117 -2.19 -10.04 17.60
C PRO A 117 -2.47 -10.53 19.02
N PHE A 118 -1.47 -10.57 19.92
CA PHE A 118 -1.72 -10.90 21.32
C PHE A 118 -2.39 -9.73 22.04
N ILE A 119 -1.90 -8.50 21.86
CA ILE A 119 -2.46 -7.31 22.52
C ILE A 119 -3.93 -7.09 22.12
N GLY A 120 -4.26 -7.21 20.84
CA GLY A 120 -5.64 -7.06 20.37
C GLY A 120 -6.60 -8.16 20.80
N LYS A 121 -6.09 -9.30 21.29
CA LYS A 121 -6.92 -10.40 21.83
C LYS A 121 -7.25 -10.21 23.32
N TYR A 122 -6.48 -9.39 24.04
CA TYR A 122 -6.65 -9.14 25.49
C TYR A 122 -7.26 -7.76 25.82
N LEU A 123 -7.63 -6.96 24.80
CA LEU A 123 -8.28 -5.65 24.93
C LEU A 123 -9.73 -5.73 24.42
#